data_AF-A0A2D9AQY4-F1
#
_entry.id   AF-A0A2D9AQY4-F1
#
_cell.length_a   1.000
_cell.length_b   1.000
_cell.length_c   1.000
_cell.angle_alpha   90.00
_cell.angle_beta   90.00
_cell.angle_gamma   90.00
#
_symmetry.space_group_name_H-M   'P 1'
#
loop_
_entity.id
_entity.type
_entity.pdbx_description
1 polymer ?
#
loop_
_entity_poly.entity_id
_entity_poly.type
_entity_poly.pdbx_seq_one_letter_code
_entity_poly.pdbx_strand_id
1 'polypeptide(L)'
;MIIVQTQSNRVYALDNEGKVIWNKLIDSKIIGKINSIDVYKNNKFQCLFNTQDQIHIIDRNGNYVDGFPMNLPTKTLLGHSLLDYNNKKRYRIMIVGENNQIYNFNAKGKKVIGWKYSKNNDVIINSIRHFKVNSKDYLLKETNSSNSTLLAINGAKRVEYRHGSFFNKNGIKIDAENGELYAITNEGKIWRANLSGDYTETLIQELNQNSRIEINNSDNSKIIIANAKDIYFINDSLENVSTISFSDTIIDFKLNKNYMLVTSNDELSLFKNETLLKGFPITTDGKFNIADIDNDNSMNIINIKNNSVYNYELID
;
A
#
# COMPACT_ATOMS: atom_id res chain seq x y z
N MET A 1 16.80 9.40 2.69
CA MET A 1 16.04 10.67 2.80
C MET A 1 14.66 10.36 3.35
N ILE A 2 14.26 11.05 4.41
CA ILE A 2 12.96 10.91 5.05
C ILE A 2 12.09 12.09 4.60
N ILE A 3 10.88 11.82 4.11
CA ILE A 3 9.93 12.88 3.72
C ILE A 3 8.80 12.93 4.74
N VAL A 4 8.54 14.13 5.29
CA VAL A 4 7.44 14.39 6.20
C VAL A 4 6.65 15.62 5.77
N GLN A 5 5.34 15.64 6.05
CA GLN A 5 4.49 16.79 5.78
C GLN A 5 3.83 17.27 7.07
N THR A 6 3.86 18.59 7.30
CA THR A 6 3.18 19.24 8.42
C THR A 6 1.68 19.40 8.13
N GLN A 7 0.89 19.72 9.16
CA GLN A 7 -0.53 20.06 8.99
C GLN A 7 -0.76 21.33 8.13
N SER A 8 0.24 22.21 8.05
CA SER A 8 0.24 23.41 7.20
C SER A 8 0.70 23.16 5.75
N ASN A 9 0.71 21.90 5.31
CA ASN A 9 1.14 21.45 3.99
C ASN A 9 2.61 21.79 3.63
N ARG A 10 3.46 22.05 4.62
CA ARG A 10 4.90 22.17 4.37
C ARG A 10 5.53 20.77 4.36
N VAL A 11 6.18 20.43 3.26
CA VAL A 11 6.92 19.18 3.09
C VAL A 11 8.38 19.42 3.41
N TYR A 12 8.95 18.57 4.24
CA TYR A 12 10.37 18.56 4.58
C TYR A 12 11.01 17.27 4.05
N ALA A 13 12.20 17.43 3.48
CA ALA A 13 13.13 16.35 3.26
C ALA A 13 14.24 16.41 4.30
N LEU A 14 14.41 15.31 5.03
CA LEU A 14 15.44 15.14 6.04
C LEU A 14 16.45 14.08 5.58
N ASP A 15 17.71 14.21 5.97
CA ASP A 15 18.65 13.09 5.93
C ASP A 15 18.39 12.09 7.07
N ASN A 16 19.21 11.04 7.19
CA ASN A 16 19.08 10.02 8.23
C ASN A 16 19.43 10.54 9.64
N GLU A 17 20.14 11.66 9.74
CA GLU A 17 20.46 12.37 10.99
C GLU A 17 19.37 13.39 11.38
N GLY A 18 18.37 13.60 10.53
CA GLY A 18 17.25 14.52 10.78
C GLY A 18 17.52 15.97 10.35
N LYS A 19 18.64 16.26 9.69
CA LYS A 19 18.92 17.60 9.16
C LYS A 19 18.07 17.86 7.92
N VAL A 20 17.55 19.08 7.83
CA VAL A 20 16.74 19.53 6.68
C VAL A 20 17.62 19.67 5.44
N ILE A 21 17.32 18.89 4.41
CA ILE A 21 17.93 18.99 3.07
C ILE A 21 17.22 20.09 2.28
N TRP A 22 15.89 20.06 2.25
CA TRP A 22 15.05 21.09 1.66
C TRP A 22 13.66 21.06 2.30
N ASN A 23 12.90 22.14 2.12
CA ASN A 23 11.50 22.17 2.45
C ASN A 23 10.72 22.94 1.37
N LYS A 24 9.44 22.62 1.20
CA LYS A 24 8.57 23.24 0.20
C LYS A 24 7.14 23.33 0.73
N LEU A 25 6.51 24.48 0.55
CA LEU A 25 5.07 24.63 0.77
C LEU A 25 4.34 24.11 -0.48
N ILE A 26 3.35 23.23 -0.29
CA ILE A 26 2.46 22.76 -1.36
C ILE A 26 1.02 23.10 -1.01
N ASP A 27 0.14 23.11 -2.02
CA ASP A 27 -1.23 23.62 -1.87
C ASP A 27 -2.14 22.69 -1.06
N SER A 28 -1.77 21.42 -0.91
CA SER A 28 -2.65 20.37 -0.41
C SER A 28 -1.89 19.24 0.29
N LYS A 29 -2.61 18.45 1.08
CA LYS A 29 -2.08 17.28 1.77
C LYS A 29 -1.64 16.22 0.76
N ILE A 30 -0.50 15.58 1.01
CA ILE A 30 -0.06 14.40 0.26
C ILE A 30 -1.05 13.26 0.51
N ILE A 31 -1.47 12.59 -0.56
CA ILE A 31 -2.37 11.44 -0.51
C ILE A 31 -1.58 10.17 -0.84
N GLY A 32 -1.69 9.17 0.03
CA GLY A 32 -1.07 7.87 -0.17
C GLY A 32 0.44 7.85 0.09
N LYS A 33 1.16 7.00 -0.67
CA LYS A 33 2.59 6.78 -0.51
C LYS A 33 3.42 7.85 -1.23
N ILE A 34 4.65 8.03 -0.77
CA ILE A 34 5.69 8.78 -1.48
C ILE A 34 6.63 7.75 -2.08
N ASN A 35 6.84 7.82 -3.40
CA ASN A 35 7.70 6.89 -4.10
C ASN A 35 9.01 7.55 -4.54
N SER A 36 10.09 6.78 -4.57
CA SER A 36 11.38 7.19 -5.13
C SER A 36 11.50 6.71 -6.57
N ILE A 37 11.79 7.60 -7.51
CA ILE A 37 11.91 7.29 -8.95
C ILE A 37 13.15 7.94 -9.56
N ASP A 38 13.69 7.35 -10.62
CA ASP A 38 14.82 7.90 -11.38
C ASP A 38 14.35 8.30 -12.79
N VAL A 39 13.77 9.50 -12.88
CA VAL A 39 13.18 10.04 -14.12
C VAL A 39 14.24 10.17 -15.22
N TYR A 40 15.47 10.51 -14.85
CA TYR A 40 16.57 10.81 -15.77
C TYR A 40 17.45 9.60 -16.09
N LYS A 41 17.18 8.43 -15.49
CA LYS A 41 17.94 7.18 -15.66
C LYS A 41 19.43 7.31 -15.36
N ASN A 42 19.78 8.13 -14.37
CA ASN A 42 21.16 8.44 -14.01
C ASN A 42 21.48 8.07 -12.54
N ASN A 43 20.63 7.25 -11.92
CA ASN A 43 20.68 6.86 -10.51
C ASN A 43 20.57 8.06 -9.55
N LYS A 44 20.09 9.20 -10.03
CA LYS A 44 19.69 10.32 -9.18
C LYS A 44 18.19 10.25 -9.00
N PHE A 45 17.75 9.88 -7.81
CA PHE A 45 16.34 9.71 -7.51
C PHE A 45 15.62 11.03 -7.16
N GLN A 46 14.32 11.06 -7.44
CA GLN A 46 13.34 12.09 -7.15
C GLN A 46 12.20 11.49 -6.32
N CYS A 47 11.55 12.30 -5.48
CA CYS A 47 10.33 11.89 -4.81
C CYS A 47 9.10 12.20 -5.68
N LEU A 48 8.22 11.20 -5.82
CA LEU A 48 6.94 11.27 -6.51
C LEU A 48 5.81 11.13 -5.48
N PHE A 49 4.84 12.03 -5.55
CA PHE A 49 3.60 11.93 -4.79
C PHE A 49 2.49 12.73 -5.50
N ASN A 50 1.24 12.55 -5.06
CA ASN A 50 0.13 13.37 -5.50
C ASN A 50 -0.61 13.99 -4.31
N THR A 51 -1.20 15.15 -4.57
CA THR A 51 -2.25 15.75 -3.74
C THR A 51 -3.61 15.42 -4.36
N GLN A 52 -4.67 16.08 -3.88
CA GLN A 52 -6.00 15.94 -4.47
C GLN A 52 -6.08 16.41 -5.93
N ASP A 53 -5.19 17.30 -6.36
CA ASP A 53 -5.28 18.07 -7.60
C ASP A 53 -4.00 18.10 -8.42
N GLN A 54 -2.86 17.69 -7.86
CA GLN A 54 -1.56 17.74 -8.53
C GLN A 54 -0.75 16.45 -8.35
N ILE A 55 0.10 16.15 -9.32
CA ILE A 55 1.24 15.25 -9.16
C ILE A 55 2.48 16.11 -8.97
N HIS A 56 3.34 15.74 -8.04
CA HIS A 56 4.63 16.37 -7.79
C HIS A 56 5.76 15.37 -8.04
N ILE A 57 6.81 15.83 -8.73
CA ILE A 57 8.10 15.13 -8.79
C ILE A 57 9.18 16.13 -8.43
N ILE A 58 9.86 15.90 -7.30
CA ILE A 58 10.85 16.82 -6.74
C ILE A 58 12.19 16.10 -6.62
N ASP A 59 13.26 16.75 -7.05
CA ASP A 59 14.62 16.21 -6.96
C ASP A 59 15.21 16.29 -5.54
N ARG A 60 16.38 15.68 -5.37
CA ARG A 60 17.11 15.67 -4.09
C ARG A 60 17.51 17.05 -3.57
N ASN A 61 17.49 18.08 -4.42
CA ASN A 61 17.82 19.46 -4.07
C ASN A 61 16.56 20.31 -3.81
N GLY A 62 15.36 19.74 -3.91
CA GLY A 62 14.10 20.44 -3.71
C GLY A 62 13.57 21.17 -4.96
N ASN A 63 14.17 20.94 -6.13
CA ASN A 63 13.69 21.49 -7.40
C ASN A 63 12.65 20.58 -8.03
N TYR A 64 11.65 21.15 -8.69
CA TYR A 64 10.72 20.34 -9.49
C TYR A 64 11.42 19.78 -10.72
N VAL A 65 11.05 18.56 -11.08
CA VAL A 65 11.33 18.01 -12.42
C VAL A 65 10.51 18.77 -13.46
N ASP A 66 11.06 18.91 -14.67
CA ASP A 66 10.39 19.58 -15.78
C ASP A 66 8.95 19.08 -15.98
N GLY A 67 8.00 20.02 -15.99
CA GLY A 67 6.56 19.73 -16.13
C GLY A 67 5.83 19.46 -14.81
N PHE A 68 6.50 19.60 -13.66
CA PHE A 68 5.89 19.45 -12.34
C PHE A 68 5.92 20.77 -11.53
N PRO A 69 4.94 21.00 -10.62
CA PRO A 69 3.76 20.17 -10.39
C PRO A 69 2.83 20.13 -11.60
N MET A 70 2.22 18.98 -11.83
CA MET A 70 1.29 18.77 -12.94
C MET A 70 -0.13 18.70 -12.39
N ASN A 71 -1.02 19.55 -12.90
CA ASN A 71 -2.44 19.51 -12.55
C ASN A 71 -3.10 18.22 -13.07
N LEU A 72 -3.94 17.63 -12.23
CA LEU A 72 -4.76 16.48 -12.58
C LEU A 72 -5.96 16.92 -13.44
N PRO A 73 -6.44 16.08 -14.37
CA PRO A 73 -7.63 16.38 -15.16
C PRO A 73 -8.92 16.49 -14.32
N THR A 74 -8.94 15.86 -13.16
CA THR A 74 -10.00 15.92 -12.14
C THR A 74 -9.37 15.61 -10.79
N LYS A 75 -10.03 15.97 -9.70
CA LYS A 75 -9.55 15.65 -8.36
C LYS A 75 -9.46 14.14 -8.13
N THR A 76 -8.66 13.74 -7.14
CA THR A 76 -8.56 12.37 -6.64
C THR A 76 -8.59 12.36 -5.11
N LEU A 77 -9.14 11.29 -4.55
CA LEU A 77 -9.08 10.98 -3.11
C LEU A 77 -8.05 9.88 -2.80
N LEU A 78 -7.40 9.35 -3.84
CA LEU A 78 -6.53 8.19 -3.76
C LEU A 78 -5.09 8.55 -4.08
N GLY A 79 -4.16 7.80 -3.48
CA GLY A 79 -2.75 7.90 -3.84
C GLY A 79 -2.52 7.42 -5.27
N HIS A 80 -1.42 7.86 -5.86
CA HIS A 80 -0.99 7.36 -7.16
C HIS A 80 -0.56 5.90 -7.06
N SER A 81 -0.63 5.21 -8.19
CA SER A 81 0.05 3.94 -8.37
C SER A 81 1.28 4.16 -9.24
N LEU A 82 2.41 3.63 -8.79
CA LEU A 82 3.66 3.66 -9.56
C LEU A 82 3.99 2.25 -10.08
N LEU A 83 4.23 2.15 -11.38
CA LEU A 83 4.68 0.90 -12.00
C LEU A 83 5.91 1.15 -12.84
N ASP A 84 6.92 0.27 -12.74
CA ASP A 84 8.06 0.21 -13.65
C ASP A 84 8.16 -1.18 -14.27
N TYR A 85 7.57 -1.34 -15.45
CA TYR A 85 7.56 -2.64 -16.11
C TYR A 85 8.98 -3.07 -16.51
N ASN A 86 9.36 -4.28 -16.10
CA ASN A 86 10.65 -4.89 -16.40
C ASN A 86 11.86 -4.06 -15.92
N ASN A 87 11.69 -3.21 -14.89
CA ASN A 87 12.76 -2.41 -14.29
C ASN A 87 13.52 -1.53 -15.30
N LYS A 88 12.82 -1.02 -16.32
CA LYS A 88 13.42 -0.21 -17.40
C LYS A 88 13.38 1.30 -17.11
N LYS A 89 12.97 1.70 -15.89
CA LYS A 89 12.71 3.09 -15.50
C LYS A 89 11.76 3.77 -16.49
N ARG A 90 10.76 3.02 -16.98
CA ARG A 90 9.72 3.50 -17.90
C ARG A 90 8.42 3.61 -17.14
N TYR A 91 8.43 4.52 -16.16
CA TYR A 91 7.36 4.63 -15.18
C TYR A 91 5.98 4.86 -15.79
N ARG A 92 4.99 4.27 -15.14
CA ARG A 92 3.57 4.57 -15.25
C ARG A 92 3.10 5.10 -13.91
N ILE A 93 2.51 6.29 -13.95
CA ILE A 93 1.93 6.96 -12.80
C ILE A 93 0.43 6.95 -13.06
N MET A 94 -0.28 6.06 -12.37
CA MET A 94 -1.73 5.96 -12.50
C MET A 94 -2.44 6.76 -11.43
N ILE A 95 -3.49 7.47 -11.82
CA ILE A 95 -4.35 8.25 -10.93
C ILE A 95 -5.78 7.82 -11.18
N VAL A 96 -6.48 7.45 -10.11
CA VAL A 96 -7.93 7.22 -10.13
C VAL A 96 -8.61 8.55 -9.84
N GLY A 97 -9.26 9.15 -10.83
CA GLY A 97 -9.99 10.40 -10.64
C GLY A 97 -11.37 10.17 -10.02
N GLU A 98 -11.92 11.20 -9.37
CA GLU A 98 -13.30 11.19 -8.83
C GLU A 98 -14.37 10.91 -9.89
N ASN A 99 -14.06 11.12 -11.17
CA ASN A 99 -14.92 10.77 -12.29
C ASN A 99 -14.87 9.28 -12.70
N ASN A 100 -14.27 8.44 -11.85
CA ASN A 100 -14.04 7.01 -12.02
C ASN A 100 -13.13 6.63 -13.21
N GLN A 101 -12.39 7.59 -13.78
CA GLN A 101 -11.40 7.32 -14.82
C GLN A 101 -10.04 6.98 -14.20
N ILE A 102 -9.40 5.93 -14.73
CA ILE A 102 -7.97 5.68 -14.47
C ILE A 102 -7.17 6.43 -15.53
N TYR A 103 -6.46 7.47 -15.10
CA TYR A 103 -5.47 8.17 -15.92
C TYR A 103 -4.13 7.47 -15.79
N ASN A 104 -3.38 7.37 -16.89
CA ASN A 104 -2.06 6.77 -16.91
C ASN A 104 -1.07 7.74 -17.55
N PHE A 105 -0.16 8.27 -16.74
CA PHE A 105 0.86 9.23 -17.15
C PHE A 105 2.25 8.59 -17.15
N ASN A 106 3.14 9.10 -17.99
CA ASN A 106 4.56 8.79 -17.90
C ASN A 106 5.27 9.75 -16.94
N ALA A 107 6.55 9.51 -16.68
CA ALA A 107 7.39 10.35 -15.80
C ALA A 107 7.61 11.80 -16.27
N LYS A 108 7.11 12.17 -17.47
CA LYS A 108 7.12 13.54 -18.01
C LYS A 108 5.73 14.20 -17.94
N GLY A 109 4.79 13.61 -17.18
CA GLY A 109 3.42 14.10 -17.07
C GLY A 109 2.53 13.88 -18.31
N LYS A 110 3.01 13.19 -19.35
CA LYS A 110 2.24 12.97 -20.58
C LYS A 110 1.39 11.70 -20.47
N LYS A 111 0.16 11.75 -20.97
CA LYS A 111 -0.72 10.56 -21.09
C LYS A 111 -0.01 9.46 -21.89
N VAL A 112 -0.11 8.23 -21.41
CA VAL A 112 0.49 7.06 -22.06
C VAL A 112 -0.36 6.65 -23.27
N ILE A 113 0.25 6.61 -24.44
CA ILE A 113 -0.39 6.17 -25.69
C ILE A 113 -0.75 4.68 -25.59
N GLY A 114 -1.94 4.32 -26.06
CA GLY A 114 -2.42 2.94 -26.07
C GLY A 114 -3.04 2.47 -24.76
N TRP A 115 -3.30 3.38 -23.82
CA TRP A 115 -4.12 3.10 -22.64
C TRP A 115 -5.59 2.95 -23.03
N LYS A 116 -6.17 1.77 -22.76
CA LYS A 116 -7.49 1.33 -23.24
C LYS A 116 -8.57 1.33 -22.16
N TYR A 117 -8.26 1.74 -20.93
CA TYR A 117 -9.26 1.71 -19.85
C TYR A 117 -10.41 2.68 -20.13
N SER A 118 -11.62 2.12 -20.09
CA SER A 118 -12.88 2.86 -20.11
C SER A 118 -13.55 2.72 -18.74
N LYS A 119 -13.93 3.86 -18.15
CA LYS A 119 -14.67 3.87 -16.88
C LYS A 119 -16.00 3.11 -16.98
N ASN A 120 -16.44 2.56 -15.86
CA ASN A 120 -17.77 1.98 -15.68
C ASN A 120 -18.43 2.57 -14.42
N ASN A 121 -19.58 2.01 -14.01
CA ASN A 121 -20.33 2.52 -12.85
C ASN A 121 -19.80 1.98 -11.50
N ASP A 122 -18.88 1.02 -11.50
CA ASP A 122 -18.32 0.50 -10.24
C ASP A 122 -17.28 1.46 -9.70
N VAL A 123 -17.56 2.06 -8.55
CA VAL A 123 -16.66 3.04 -7.92
C VAL A 123 -15.36 2.37 -7.50
N ILE A 124 -14.25 2.93 -7.97
CA ILE A 124 -12.91 2.48 -7.58
C ILE A 124 -12.58 3.05 -6.20
N ILE A 125 -12.30 2.17 -5.23
CA ILE A 125 -12.11 2.56 -3.82
C ILE A 125 -10.64 2.58 -3.37
N ASN A 126 -9.74 2.04 -4.20
CA ASN A 126 -8.31 1.95 -3.89
C ASN A 126 -7.46 2.28 -5.11
N SER A 127 -6.23 2.75 -4.85
CA SER A 127 -5.21 2.93 -5.89
C SER A 127 -4.97 1.61 -6.63
N ILE A 128 -4.72 1.67 -7.93
CA ILE A 128 -4.46 0.48 -8.76
C ILE A 128 -3.24 -0.27 -8.23
N ARG A 129 -3.41 -1.55 -7.88
CA ARG A 129 -2.29 -2.39 -7.44
C ARG A 129 -1.83 -3.30 -8.56
N HIS A 130 -0.52 -3.36 -8.76
CA HIS A 130 0.10 -4.24 -9.75
C HIS A 130 0.66 -5.47 -9.08
N PHE A 131 0.47 -6.62 -9.71
CA PHE A 131 1.11 -7.87 -9.34
C PHE A 131 1.34 -8.71 -10.60
N LYS A 132 2.26 -9.66 -10.50
CA LYS A 132 2.63 -10.54 -11.61
C LYS A 132 2.51 -11.99 -11.16
N VAL A 133 1.90 -12.81 -12.01
CA VAL A 133 1.76 -14.26 -11.80
C VAL A 133 2.24 -14.94 -13.07
N ASN A 134 3.25 -15.79 -12.93
CA ASN A 134 4.00 -16.35 -14.07
C ASN A 134 4.49 -15.22 -15.01
N SER A 135 4.13 -15.29 -16.29
CA SER A 135 4.50 -14.29 -17.31
C SER A 135 3.49 -13.15 -17.46
N LYS A 136 2.40 -13.11 -16.66
CA LYS A 136 1.30 -12.17 -16.84
C LYS A 136 1.25 -11.11 -15.74
N ASP A 137 1.15 -9.86 -16.15
CA ASP A 137 0.98 -8.69 -15.27
C ASP A 137 -0.48 -8.29 -15.11
N TYR A 138 -0.96 -8.16 -13.88
CA TYR A 138 -2.33 -7.79 -13.56
C TYR A 138 -2.38 -6.44 -12.83
N LEU A 139 -3.40 -5.66 -13.16
CA LEU A 139 -3.75 -4.42 -12.46
C LEU A 139 -5.09 -4.61 -11.77
N LEU A 140 -5.09 -4.59 -10.44
CA LEU A 140 -6.31 -4.69 -9.66
C LEU A 140 -7.04 -3.34 -9.66
N LYS A 141 -8.18 -3.28 -10.35
CA LYS A 141 -9.20 -2.23 -10.21
C LYS A 141 -10.17 -2.68 -9.14
N GLU A 142 -9.97 -2.18 -7.94
CA GLU A 142 -10.72 -2.61 -6.77
C GLU A 142 -11.94 -1.74 -6.52
N THR A 143 -13.04 -2.42 -6.18
CA THR A 143 -14.32 -1.85 -5.77
C THR A 143 -14.64 -2.39 -4.38
N ASN A 144 -15.70 -1.90 -3.74
CA ASN A 144 -16.16 -2.45 -2.45
C ASN A 144 -16.91 -3.80 -2.59
N SER A 145 -16.80 -4.46 -3.73
CA SER A 145 -17.43 -5.74 -3.99
C SER A 145 -16.57 -6.61 -4.92
N SER A 146 -17.06 -7.81 -5.17
CA SER A 146 -16.59 -8.73 -6.20
C SER A 146 -16.60 -8.14 -7.62
N ASN A 147 -17.29 -7.01 -7.88
CA ASN A 147 -17.19 -6.28 -9.16
C ASN A 147 -15.80 -5.69 -9.43
N SER A 148 -14.86 -5.86 -8.49
CA SER A 148 -13.45 -5.66 -8.73
C SER A 148 -12.99 -6.43 -9.97
N THR A 149 -12.11 -5.83 -10.76
CA THR A 149 -11.66 -6.43 -12.03
C THR A 149 -10.15 -6.41 -12.12
N LEU A 150 -9.58 -7.44 -12.74
CA LEU A 150 -8.19 -7.40 -13.15
C LEU A 150 -8.08 -6.87 -14.56
N LEU A 151 -7.24 -5.85 -14.75
CA LEU A 151 -6.91 -5.28 -16.04
C LEU A 151 -5.52 -5.76 -16.49
N ALA A 152 -5.30 -5.77 -17.79
CA ALA A 152 -3.97 -5.87 -18.39
C ALA A 152 -3.21 -4.54 -18.24
N ILE A 153 -1.88 -4.57 -18.45
CA ILE A 153 -1.00 -3.38 -18.38
C ILE A 153 -1.35 -2.25 -19.35
N ASN A 154 -2.14 -2.53 -20.39
CA ASN A 154 -2.65 -1.53 -21.31
C ASN A 154 -4.04 -1.01 -20.90
N GLY A 155 -4.57 -1.39 -19.74
CA GLY A 155 -5.86 -0.96 -19.21
C GLY A 155 -7.05 -1.73 -19.76
N ALA A 156 -6.85 -2.68 -20.68
CA ALA A 156 -7.92 -3.55 -21.14
C ALA A 156 -8.35 -4.50 -20.01
N LYS A 157 -9.65 -4.72 -19.89
CA LYS A 157 -10.23 -5.71 -18.98
C LYS A 157 -9.65 -7.11 -19.27
N ARG A 158 -9.31 -7.86 -18.22
CA ARG A 158 -8.74 -9.21 -18.32
C ARG A 158 -9.53 -10.26 -17.55
N VAL A 159 -9.87 -9.99 -16.29
CA VAL A 159 -10.65 -10.91 -15.43
C VAL A 159 -11.75 -10.11 -14.76
N GLU A 160 -12.94 -10.71 -14.67
CA GLU A 160 -14.08 -10.21 -13.91
C GLU A 160 -14.56 -11.31 -12.97
N TYR A 161 -14.95 -10.94 -11.77
CA TYR A 161 -15.63 -11.83 -10.83
C TYR A 161 -17.10 -11.44 -10.84
N ARG A 162 -17.97 -12.36 -11.23
CA ARG A 162 -19.42 -12.12 -11.31
C ARG A 162 -20.06 -12.61 -10.02
N HIS A 163 -21.04 -11.86 -9.50
CA HIS A 163 -21.88 -12.12 -8.30
C HIS A 163 -21.51 -11.30 -7.05
N GLY A 164 -22.51 -10.57 -6.54
CA GLY A 164 -22.41 -9.33 -5.75
C GLY A 164 -22.13 -9.45 -4.25
N SER A 165 -21.05 -10.13 -3.89
CA SER A 165 -20.52 -10.09 -2.53
C SER A 165 -19.92 -8.71 -2.25
N PHE A 166 -20.37 -8.04 -1.20
CA PHE A 166 -19.78 -6.79 -0.75
C PHE A 166 -18.69 -7.08 0.29
N PHE A 167 -17.62 -6.30 0.23
CA PHE A 167 -16.46 -6.46 1.08
C PHE A 167 -16.45 -5.42 2.19
N ASN A 168 -15.81 -5.78 3.30
CA ASN A 168 -15.50 -4.84 4.35
C ASN A 168 -14.39 -3.86 3.92
N LYS A 169 -14.02 -2.96 4.82
CA LYS A 169 -13.08 -1.87 4.56
C LYS A 169 -11.59 -2.26 4.43
N ASN A 170 -11.22 -3.54 4.55
CA ASN A 170 -9.80 -3.95 4.48
C ASN A 170 -9.23 -3.95 3.08
N GLY A 171 -10.12 -3.98 2.09
CA GLY A 171 -9.76 -4.20 0.70
C GLY A 171 -9.23 -5.60 0.43
N ILE A 172 -9.07 -5.90 -0.86
CA ILE A 172 -8.58 -7.18 -1.37
C ILE A 172 -7.10 -7.34 -1.01
N LYS A 173 -6.67 -8.53 -0.60
CA LYS A 173 -5.27 -8.91 -0.44
C LYS A 173 -4.86 -9.78 -1.61
N ILE A 174 -3.62 -9.60 -2.08
CA ILE A 174 -3.10 -10.24 -3.28
C ILE A 174 -2.07 -11.26 -2.85
N ASP A 175 -2.32 -12.53 -3.18
CA ASP A 175 -1.32 -13.57 -3.18
C ASP A 175 -0.78 -13.73 -4.61
N ALA A 176 0.30 -13.02 -4.91
CA ALA A 176 0.91 -13.04 -6.24
C ALA A 176 1.64 -14.35 -6.55
N GLU A 177 2.01 -15.13 -5.54
CA GLU A 177 2.72 -16.40 -5.71
C GLU A 177 1.79 -17.46 -6.28
N ASN A 178 0.59 -17.59 -5.71
CA ASN A 178 -0.39 -18.59 -6.15
C ASN A 178 -1.44 -18.02 -7.12
N GLY A 179 -1.45 -16.70 -7.31
CA GLY A 179 -2.42 -16.04 -8.19
C GLY A 179 -3.82 -16.02 -7.59
N GLU A 180 -3.90 -15.65 -6.32
CA GLU A 180 -5.15 -15.65 -5.58
C GLU A 180 -5.42 -14.28 -4.97
N LEU A 181 -6.70 -13.97 -4.82
CA LEU A 181 -7.17 -12.75 -4.20
C LEU A 181 -8.03 -13.10 -3.00
N TYR A 182 -7.85 -12.39 -1.90
CA TYR A 182 -8.58 -12.62 -0.67
C TYR A 182 -9.29 -11.34 -0.22
N ALA A 183 -10.52 -11.44 0.26
CA ALA A 183 -11.22 -10.33 0.88
C ALA A 183 -12.09 -10.85 2.02
N ILE A 184 -12.56 -9.95 2.88
CA ILE A 184 -13.56 -10.27 3.89
C ILE A 184 -14.90 -9.76 3.39
N THR A 185 -15.90 -10.62 3.31
CA THR A 185 -17.26 -10.19 2.96
C THR A 185 -17.93 -9.48 4.13
N ASN A 186 -18.98 -8.70 3.86
CA ASN A 186 -19.78 -8.06 4.90
C ASN A 186 -20.49 -9.06 5.82
N GLU A 187 -20.63 -10.31 5.41
CA GLU A 187 -21.16 -11.41 6.21
C GLU A 187 -20.08 -12.09 7.08
N GLY A 188 -18.83 -11.61 7.06
CA GLY A 188 -17.74 -12.17 7.85
C GLY A 188 -17.23 -13.51 7.33
N LYS A 189 -17.19 -13.68 6.00
CA LYS A 189 -16.55 -14.84 5.34
C LYS A 189 -15.25 -14.42 4.66
N ILE A 190 -14.33 -15.36 4.48
CA ILE A 190 -13.22 -15.18 3.55
C ILE A 190 -13.73 -15.39 2.13
N TRP A 191 -13.60 -14.39 1.28
CA TRP A 191 -13.78 -14.48 -0.17
C TRP A 191 -12.41 -14.79 -0.78
N ARG A 192 -12.28 -15.90 -1.51
CA ARG A 192 -11.04 -16.33 -2.19
C ARG A 192 -11.31 -16.47 -3.67
N ALA A 193 -10.57 -15.76 -4.51
CA ALA A 193 -10.75 -15.80 -5.97
C ALA A 193 -9.46 -16.11 -6.73
N ASN A 194 -9.60 -16.79 -7.85
CA ASN A 194 -8.49 -17.16 -8.74
C ASN A 194 -8.31 -16.14 -9.89
N LEU A 195 -7.36 -16.35 -10.81
CA LEU A 195 -7.19 -15.48 -12.00
C LEU A 195 -8.02 -15.90 -13.22
N SER A 196 -8.88 -16.91 -13.08
CA SER A 196 -9.81 -17.37 -14.11
C SER A 196 -11.19 -16.70 -13.99
N GLY A 197 -11.47 -16.06 -12.85
CA GLY A 197 -12.75 -15.38 -12.57
C GLY A 197 -13.67 -16.13 -11.61
N ASP A 198 -13.22 -17.27 -11.07
CA ASP A 198 -13.97 -18.04 -10.08
C ASP A 198 -13.58 -17.60 -8.66
N TYR A 199 -14.52 -17.78 -7.73
CA TYR A 199 -14.26 -17.54 -6.32
C TYR A 199 -15.10 -18.46 -5.41
N THR A 200 -14.68 -18.58 -4.16
CA THR A 200 -15.42 -19.23 -3.08
C THR A 200 -15.57 -18.29 -1.89
N GLU A 201 -16.55 -18.59 -1.05
CA GLU A 201 -16.72 -17.93 0.25
C GLU A 201 -16.77 -18.98 1.37
N THR A 202 -15.90 -18.82 2.36
CA THR A 202 -15.75 -19.80 3.44
C THR A 202 -15.82 -19.11 4.79
N LEU A 203 -16.49 -19.75 5.75
CA LEU A 203 -16.51 -19.28 7.14
C LEU A 203 -15.21 -19.72 7.83
N ILE A 204 -14.60 -18.81 8.60
CA ILE A 204 -13.47 -19.10 9.49
C ILE A 204 -13.88 -18.64 10.89
N GLN A 205 -13.65 -19.46 11.91
CA GLN A 205 -14.13 -19.19 13.27
C GLN A 205 -13.56 -17.89 13.86
N GLU A 206 -12.29 -17.60 13.58
CA GLU A 206 -11.53 -16.44 14.04
C GLU A 206 -11.88 -15.14 13.31
N LEU A 207 -12.69 -15.23 12.25
CA LEU A 207 -12.97 -14.12 11.33
C LEU A 207 -14.39 -13.59 11.50
N ASN A 208 -14.53 -12.27 11.44
CA ASN A 208 -15.82 -11.59 11.32
C ASN A 208 -15.69 -10.36 10.39
N GLN A 209 -16.80 -9.66 10.16
CA GLN A 209 -16.85 -8.49 9.27
C GLN A 209 -15.92 -7.32 9.68
N ASN A 210 -15.48 -7.26 10.94
CA ASN A 210 -14.59 -6.21 11.47
C ASN A 210 -13.12 -6.64 11.51
N SER A 211 -12.82 -7.93 11.31
CA SER A 211 -11.45 -8.45 11.26
C SER A 211 -10.65 -7.78 10.14
N ARG A 212 -9.33 -7.82 10.24
CA ARG A 212 -8.38 -7.45 9.18
C ARG A 212 -7.59 -8.67 8.74
N ILE A 213 -7.17 -8.72 7.47
CA ILE A 213 -6.35 -9.82 6.93
C ILE A 213 -5.10 -9.31 6.23
N GLU A 214 -4.06 -10.12 6.25
CA GLU A 214 -2.88 -10.02 5.37
C GLU A 214 -2.49 -11.42 4.88
N ILE A 215 -1.84 -11.50 3.71
CA ILE A 215 -1.31 -12.76 3.19
C ILE A 215 0.11 -12.94 3.71
N ASN A 216 0.35 -14.07 4.34
CA ASN A 216 1.63 -14.44 4.92
C ASN A 216 2.01 -15.81 4.36
N ASN A 217 2.50 -15.90 3.12
CA ASN A 217 2.98 -17.16 2.52
C ASN A 217 4.25 -17.65 3.23
N SER A 218 4.13 -18.07 4.49
CA SER A 218 5.19 -18.72 5.25
C SER A 218 4.97 -20.24 5.23
N ASP A 219 5.96 -21.00 5.72
CA ASP A 219 5.84 -22.46 5.75
C ASP A 219 4.65 -22.95 6.59
N ASN A 220 4.23 -22.18 7.60
CA ASN A 220 3.22 -22.59 8.58
C ASN A 220 1.86 -21.88 8.44
N SER A 221 1.80 -20.75 7.75
CA SER A 221 0.57 -19.97 7.65
C SER A 221 0.41 -19.42 6.24
N LYS A 222 -0.83 -19.06 5.90
CA LYS A 222 -1.25 -18.50 4.63
C LYS A 222 -1.86 -17.12 4.81
N ILE A 223 -2.73 -16.99 5.81
CA ILE A 223 -3.48 -15.78 6.12
C ILE A 223 -3.19 -15.43 7.58
N ILE A 224 -2.89 -14.16 7.84
CA ILE A 224 -2.93 -13.62 9.19
C ILE A 224 -4.23 -12.85 9.36
N ILE A 225 -4.96 -13.13 10.44
CA ILE A 225 -6.20 -12.45 10.78
C ILE A 225 -5.99 -11.67 12.08
N ALA A 226 -6.20 -10.35 12.05
CA ALA A 226 -6.34 -9.57 13.29
C ALA A 226 -7.82 -9.38 13.60
N ASN A 227 -8.26 -9.76 14.79
CA ASN A 227 -9.64 -9.59 15.24
C ASN A 227 -9.67 -9.27 16.73
N ALA A 228 -10.31 -8.14 17.08
CA ALA A 228 -10.32 -7.60 18.43
C ALA A 228 -8.91 -7.47 19.03
N LYS A 229 -8.52 -8.37 19.92
CA LYS A 229 -7.22 -8.34 20.64
C LYS A 229 -6.24 -9.41 20.16
N ASP A 230 -6.64 -10.23 19.20
CA ASP A 230 -5.88 -11.40 18.80
C ASP A 230 -5.42 -11.30 17.35
N ILE A 231 -4.23 -11.85 17.10
CA ILE A 231 -3.70 -12.16 15.78
C ILE A 231 -3.65 -13.67 15.64
N TYR A 232 -4.39 -14.20 14.66
CA TYR A 232 -4.47 -15.61 14.34
C TYR A 232 -3.67 -15.90 13.06
N PHE A 233 -2.92 -17.00 13.07
CA PHE A 233 -2.19 -17.49 11.92
C PHE A 233 -2.95 -18.68 11.36
N ILE A 234 -3.41 -18.55 10.13
CA ILE A 234 -4.31 -19.51 9.48
C ILE A 234 -3.55 -20.21 8.35
N ASN A 235 -3.55 -21.53 8.31
CA ASN A 235 -2.90 -22.34 7.27
C ASN A 235 -3.72 -22.42 5.97
N ASP A 236 -3.21 -23.14 4.96
CA ASP A 236 -3.88 -23.33 3.67
C ASP A 236 -5.22 -24.09 3.77
N SER A 237 -5.36 -24.95 4.79
CA SER A 237 -6.59 -25.67 5.11
C SER A 237 -7.62 -24.79 5.84
N LEU A 238 -7.31 -23.51 6.05
CA LEU A 238 -8.10 -22.53 6.82
C LEU A 238 -8.25 -22.87 8.30
N GLU A 239 -7.26 -23.56 8.87
CA GLU A 239 -7.19 -23.88 10.30
C GLU A 239 -6.23 -22.93 11.02
N ASN A 240 -6.58 -22.55 12.24
CA ASN A 240 -5.72 -21.74 13.11
C ASN A 240 -4.55 -22.58 13.66
N VAL A 241 -3.32 -22.16 13.40
CA VAL A 241 -2.09 -22.85 13.82
C VAL A 241 -1.38 -22.16 14.99
N SER A 242 -1.52 -20.85 15.14
CA SER A 242 -0.94 -20.10 16.26
C SER A 242 -1.71 -18.80 16.51
N THR A 243 -1.59 -18.25 17.73
CA THR A 243 -2.29 -17.03 18.13
C THR A 243 -1.41 -16.16 19.01
N ILE A 244 -1.41 -14.85 18.76
CA ILE A 244 -0.78 -13.83 19.60
C ILE A 244 -1.88 -12.94 20.16
N SER A 245 -1.94 -12.80 21.48
CA SER A 245 -2.94 -11.99 22.18
C SER A 245 -2.35 -10.71 22.75
N PHE A 246 -3.11 -9.61 22.63
CA PHE A 246 -2.76 -8.27 23.10
C PHE A 246 -3.62 -7.87 24.29
N SER A 247 -3.12 -6.97 25.15
CA SER A 247 -3.91 -6.36 26.24
C SER A 247 -5.05 -5.50 25.71
N ASP A 248 -4.80 -4.81 24.60
CA ASP A 248 -5.67 -3.80 24.00
C ASP A 248 -6.15 -4.21 22.60
N THR A 249 -7.22 -3.57 22.15
CA THR A 249 -7.76 -3.81 20.81
C THR A 249 -6.78 -3.36 19.73
N ILE A 250 -6.53 -4.25 18.78
CA ILE A 250 -5.71 -3.99 17.61
C ILE A 250 -6.45 -3.00 16.69
N ILE A 251 -5.79 -1.88 16.40
CA ILE A 251 -6.29 -0.83 15.51
C ILE A 251 -5.95 -1.17 14.06
N ASP A 252 -4.70 -1.56 13.81
CA ASP A 252 -4.17 -1.91 12.49
C ASP A 252 -3.00 -2.88 12.63
N PHE A 253 -2.72 -3.63 11.57
CA PHE A 253 -1.49 -4.39 11.45
C PHE A 253 -1.02 -4.45 10.00
N LYS A 254 0.29 -4.57 9.78
CA LYS A 254 0.89 -4.61 8.45
C LYS A 254 2.09 -5.54 8.44
N LEU A 255 2.30 -6.19 7.30
CA LEU A 255 3.51 -6.96 7.02
C LEU A 255 4.51 -6.14 6.23
N ASN A 256 5.80 -6.28 6.55
CA ASN A 256 6.91 -5.77 5.76
C ASN A 256 8.07 -6.77 5.82
N LYS A 257 8.30 -7.49 4.72
CA LYS A 257 9.23 -8.63 4.69
C LYS A 257 8.87 -9.63 5.81
N ASN A 258 9.82 -9.95 6.69
CA ASN A 258 9.65 -10.83 7.85
C ASN A 258 9.16 -10.11 9.12
N TYR A 259 8.80 -8.83 9.01
CA TYR A 259 8.27 -8.03 10.12
C TYR A 259 6.75 -7.94 10.08
N MET A 260 6.14 -7.99 11.26
CA MET A 260 4.75 -7.64 11.49
C MET A 260 4.67 -6.46 12.45
N LEU A 261 4.06 -5.38 11.99
CA LEU A 261 3.81 -4.16 12.76
C LEU A 261 2.37 -4.21 13.24
N VAL A 262 2.14 -4.05 14.54
CA VAL A 262 0.82 -4.07 15.15
C VAL A 262 0.62 -2.80 15.96
N THR A 263 -0.47 -2.09 15.70
CA THR A 263 -0.83 -0.88 16.45
C THR A 263 -2.02 -1.17 17.34
N SER A 264 -1.87 -0.90 18.64
CA SER A 264 -2.93 -1.01 19.65
C SER A 264 -2.88 0.23 20.53
N ASN A 265 -3.98 0.98 20.58
CA ASN A 265 -4.02 2.30 21.24
C ASN A 265 -2.89 3.23 20.73
N ASP A 266 -2.05 3.77 21.62
CA ASP A 266 -0.89 4.62 21.31
C ASP A 266 0.42 3.81 21.21
N GLU A 267 0.34 2.49 21.06
CA GLU A 267 1.50 1.60 21.01
C GLU A 267 1.70 0.98 19.63
N LEU A 268 2.96 0.89 19.22
CA LEU A 268 3.44 0.13 18.09
C LEU A 268 4.25 -1.05 18.62
N SER A 269 3.79 -2.27 18.36
CA SER A 269 4.53 -3.51 18.56
C SER A 269 5.16 -3.96 17.24
N LEU A 270 6.38 -4.50 17.31
CA LEU A 270 7.10 -5.01 16.14
C LEU A 270 7.54 -6.45 16.39
N PHE A 271 7.10 -7.36 15.53
CA PHE A 271 7.44 -8.76 15.59
C PHE A 271 8.34 -9.12 14.40
N LYS A 272 9.31 -10.01 14.61
CA LYS A 272 10.11 -10.66 13.56
C LYS A 272 9.89 -12.16 13.70
N ASN A 273 9.37 -12.81 12.65
CA ASN A 273 9.01 -14.24 12.69
C ASN A 273 8.17 -14.60 13.95
N GLU A 274 7.05 -13.90 14.16
CA GLU A 274 6.13 -14.10 15.30
C GLU A 274 6.71 -13.77 16.70
N THR A 275 7.99 -13.38 16.78
CA THR A 275 8.65 -13.02 18.05
C THR A 275 8.67 -11.50 18.23
N LEU A 276 8.19 -11.01 19.37
CA LEU A 276 8.25 -9.59 19.73
C LEU A 276 9.71 -9.14 19.85
N LEU A 277 10.08 -8.08 19.14
CA LEU A 277 11.44 -7.54 19.20
C LEU A 277 11.67 -6.82 20.53
N LYS A 278 12.89 -6.95 21.06
CA LYS A 278 13.31 -6.27 22.29
C LYS A 278 13.16 -4.75 22.14
N GLY A 279 12.60 -4.11 23.16
CA GLY A 279 12.35 -2.67 23.17
C GLY A 279 10.98 -2.25 22.62
N PHE A 280 10.17 -3.20 22.14
CA PHE A 280 8.77 -2.99 21.79
C PHE A 280 7.83 -3.51 22.91
N PRO A 281 6.61 -2.97 23.03
CA PRO A 281 6.04 -1.86 22.24
C PRO A 281 6.71 -0.50 22.49
N ILE A 282 6.64 0.38 21.50
CA ILE A 282 7.00 1.80 21.62
C ILE A 282 5.77 2.69 21.46
N THR A 283 5.77 3.88 22.05
CA THR A 283 4.67 4.84 21.84
C THR A 283 4.68 5.44 20.44
N THR A 284 3.51 5.64 19.82
CA THR A 284 3.34 6.25 18.49
C THR A 284 2.08 7.11 18.42
N ASP A 285 2.11 8.16 17.59
CA ASP A 285 0.91 8.92 17.17
C ASP A 285 0.17 8.21 16.00
N GLY A 286 0.49 6.94 15.74
CA GLY A 286 -0.11 6.12 14.68
C GLY A 286 0.44 6.37 13.27
N LYS A 287 1.55 7.12 13.14
CA LYS A 287 2.23 7.37 11.87
C LYS A 287 3.66 6.85 11.93
N PHE A 288 3.94 5.81 11.16
CA PHE A 288 5.25 5.18 11.12
C PHE A 288 5.54 4.55 9.77
N ASN A 289 6.82 4.28 9.53
CA ASN A 289 7.29 3.53 8.37
C ASN A 289 8.49 2.67 8.78
N ILE A 290 8.70 1.55 8.07
CA ILE A 290 9.85 0.68 8.25
C ILE A 290 10.59 0.54 6.92
N ALA A 291 11.86 0.90 6.90
CA ALA A 291 12.71 0.84 5.72
C ALA A 291 14.18 0.82 6.14
N ASP A 292 15.03 0.19 5.33
CA ASP A 292 16.46 0.43 5.34
C ASP A 292 16.70 1.79 4.65
N ILE A 293 17.15 2.80 5.41
CA ILE A 293 17.17 4.20 4.95
C ILE A 293 18.53 4.67 4.43
N ASP A 294 19.61 3.97 4.78
CA ASP A 294 21.00 4.24 4.42
C ASP A 294 21.68 3.10 3.65
N ASN A 295 20.98 1.99 3.42
CA ASN A 295 21.40 0.81 2.66
C ASN A 295 22.53 0.02 3.33
N ASP A 296 22.52 -0.05 4.66
CA ASP A 296 23.44 -0.87 5.45
C ASP A 296 22.92 -2.30 5.71
N ASN A 297 21.70 -2.62 5.23
CA ASN A 297 20.91 -3.83 5.48
C ASN A 297 20.26 -3.93 6.86
N SER A 298 20.42 -2.91 7.70
CA SER A 298 19.65 -2.71 8.92
C SER A 298 18.32 -2.03 8.56
N MET A 299 17.25 -2.41 9.25
CA MET A 299 15.95 -1.78 9.05
C MET A 299 15.77 -0.67 10.08
N ASN A 300 15.16 0.44 9.69
CA ASN A 300 14.84 1.55 10.59
C ASN A 300 13.33 1.71 10.74
N ILE A 301 12.88 2.02 11.94
CA ILE A 301 11.53 2.51 12.23
C ILE A 301 11.56 4.03 12.28
N ILE A 302 10.91 4.66 11.32
CA ILE A 302 10.57 6.08 11.38
C ILE A 302 9.23 6.21 12.09
N ASN A 303 9.20 6.81 13.27
CA ASN A 303 8.00 6.93 14.10
C ASN A 303 7.70 8.40 14.40
N ILE A 304 6.42 8.78 14.33
CA ILE A 304 5.94 10.08 14.81
C ILE A 304 5.39 9.91 16.22
N LYS A 305 5.89 10.71 17.15
CA LYS A 305 5.38 10.80 18.52
C LYS A 305 5.46 12.25 18.99
N ASN A 306 4.40 12.79 19.57
CA ASN A 306 4.34 14.16 20.09
C ASN A 306 4.86 15.20 19.07
N ASN A 307 4.44 15.08 17.80
CA ASN A 307 4.88 15.92 16.69
C ASN A 307 6.40 15.91 16.40
N SER A 308 7.14 14.94 16.95
CA SER A 308 8.57 14.74 16.67
C SER A 308 8.77 13.50 15.81
N VAL A 309 9.80 13.54 14.95
CA VAL A 309 10.20 12.41 14.10
C VAL A 309 11.33 11.68 14.81
N TYR A 310 11.13 10.39 15.09
CA TYR A 310 12.14 9.51 15.65
C TYR A 310 12.60 8.51 14.59
N ASN A 311 13.90 8.22 14.58
CA ASN A 311 14.51 7.19 13.75
C ASN A 311 15.14 6.15 14.69
N TYR A 312 14.60 4.93 14.70
CA TYR A 312 15.14 3.81 15.47
C TYR A 312 15.75 2.80 14.50
N GLU A 313 17.05 2.59 14.57
CA GLU A 313 17.71 1.49 13.89
C GLU A 313 17.45 0.18 14.63
N LEU A 314 17.06 -0.87 13.92
CA LEU A 314 16.83 -2.19 14.49
C LEU A 314 18.15 -2.96 14.49
N ILE A 315 18.61 -3.34 15.67
CA ILE A 315 19.79 -4.18 15.86
C ILE A 315 19.31 -5.63 15.95
N ASP A 316 19.95 -6.51 15.18
CA ASP A 316 19.71 -7.96 15.22
C ASP A 316 20.12 -8.61 16.55
#